data_AF-Q4RJB0-F1
#
_entry.id   AF-Q4RJB0-F1
#
_cell.length_a   1.000
_cell.length_b   1.000
_cell.length_c   1.000
_cell.angle_alpha   90.00
_cell.angle_beta   90.00
_cell.angle_gamma   90.00
#
_symmetry.space_group_name_H-M   'P 1'
#
loop_
_entity.id
_entity.type
_entity.pdbx_description
1 polymer ?
#
loop_
_entity_poly.entity_id
_entity_poly.type
_entity_poly.pdbx_seq_one_letter_code
_entity_poly.pdbx_strand_id
1 'polypeptide(L)'
;MLQLYEGYGQTECTAGCSMSLPGDWIAGAVGPPVPCNDIKLVDVAEMNYFAANGEGENGTLKITDRKKNIFKMAQGEYIAPERIEMIYNRSEPVAQIFVHGDSLKACLVAIVVPDSETLPDWIKKKGIEGPPTGLCKNQDVKRAIQEDILRLGREAGLKSFEQVKDITLHPEMFSIQNGLLTPTLKSKRVELRRYFRKQIDEMYAKM
;
A
#
# COMPACT_ATOMS: atom_id res chain seq x y z
N MET A 1 -28.53 2.16 11.31
CA MET A 1 -27.31 1.45 10.89
C MET A 1 -26.87 2.07 9.58
N LEU A 2 -25.69 2.68 9.51
CA LEU A 2 -25.22 3.35 8.29
C LEU A 2 -24.74 2.29 7.29
N GLN A 3 -25.18 2.35 6.04
CA GLN A 3 -24.72 1.44 5.00
C GLN A 3 -23.54 2.04 4.25
N LEU A 4 -22.43 1.31 4.17
CA LEU A 4 -21.21 1.70 3.46
C LEU A 4 -21.24 1.13 2.05
N TYR A 5 -20.89 1.94 1.05
CA TYR A 5 -20.77 1.52 -0.34
C TYR A 5 -19.30 1.65 -0.79
N GLU A 6 -18.75 0.59 -1.36
CA GLU A 6 -17.43 0.60 -2.00
C GLU A 6 -17.63 0.68 -3.51
N GLY A 7 -16.93 1.58 -4.18
CA GLY A 7 -17.01 1.74 -5.62
C GLY A 7 -15.66 2.08 -6.22
N TYR A 8 -15.48 1.72 -7.49
CA TYR A 8 -14.29 2.06 -8.24
C TYR A 8 -14.67 2.91 -9.45
N GLY A 9 -13.85 3.90 -9.77
CA GLY A 9 -14.00 4.77 -10.93
C GLY A 9 -12.65 5.27 -11.44
N GLN A 10 -12.60 5.63 -12.71
CA GLN A 10 -11.41 6.23 -13.32
C GLN A 10 -11.54 7.75 -13.31
N THR A 11 -10.42 8.46 -13.14
CA THR A 11 -10.41 9.94 -13.11
C THR A 11 -10.86 10.58 -14.43
N GLU A 12 -10.82 9.83 -15.53
CA GLU A 12 -11.25 10.25 -16.87
C GLU A 12 -12.74 9.98 -17.14
N CYS A 13 -13.42 9.23 -16.28
CA CYS A 13 -14.86 8.94 -16.40
C CYS A 13 -15.63 9.70 -15.32
N THR A 14 -16.63 10.48 -15.72
CA THR A 14 -17.53 11.20 -14.79
C THR A 14 -18.46 10.25 -13.99
N ALA A 15 -18.45 8.95 -14.30
CA ALA A 15 -19.28 7.91 -13.66
C ALA A 15 -18.42 6.84 -12.97
N GLY A 16 -18.93 6.28 -11.87
CA GLY A 16 -18.35 5.10 -11.22
C GLY A 16 -18.36 3.90 -12.18
N CYS A 17 -17.26 3.13 -12.22
CA CYS A 17 -17.13 1.92 -13.03
C CYS A 17 -17.92 0.76 -12.44
N SER A 18 -17.79 0.56 -11.12
CA SER A 18 -18.44 -0.50 -10.35
C SER A 18 -18.81 0.01 -8.96
N MET A 19 -19.81 -0.60 -8.34
CA MET A 19 -20.24 -0.27 -6.99
C MET A 19 -20.81 -1.49 -6.26
N SER A 20 -20.54 -1.61 -4.95
CA SER A 20 -21.15 -2.61 -4.10
C SER A 20 -22.68 -2.45 -4.04
N LEU A 21 -23.39 -3.56 -3.89
CA LEU A 21 -24.86 -3.55 -3.84
C LEU A 21 -25.35 -3.29 -2.42
N PRO A 22 -26.56 -2.72 -2.24
CA PRO A 22 -27.17 -2.63 -0.92
C PRO A 22 -27.29 -4.02 -0.27
N GLY A 23 -26.61 -4.22 0.85
CA GLY A 23 -26.60 -5.45 1.64
C GLY A 23 -25.36 -6.31 1.42
N ASP A 24 -24.45 -5.89 0.54
CA ASP A 24 -23.14 -6.51 0.40
C ASP A 24 -22.19 -5.98 1.48
N TRP A 25 -21.67 -6.89 2.30
CA TRP A 25 -20.76 -6.61 3.42
C TRP A 25 -19.35 -7.13 3.17
N ILE A 26 -19.05 -7.58 1.95
CA ILE A 26 -17.75 -8.15 1.59
C ILE A 26 -16.75 -7.01 1.36
N ALA A 27 -15.88 -6.78 2.35
CA ALA A 27 -14.83 -5.79 2.25
C ALA A 27 -13.76 -6.17 1.22
N GLY A 28 -13.34 -5.19 0.39
CA GLY A 28 -12.27 -5.38 -0.59
C GLY A 28 -12.75 -5.86 -1.97
N ALA A 29 -14.05 -5.79 -2.23
CA ALA A 29 -14.66 -5.94 -3.54
C ALA A 29 -15.46 -4.66 -3.86
N VAL A 30 -15.34 -4.16 -5.09
CA VAL A 30 -15.98 -2.92 -5.54
C VAL A 30 -17.30 -3.19 -6.27
N GLY A 31 -17.88 -4.37 -6.05
CA GLY A 31 -19.14 -4.81 -6.61
C GLY A 31 -19.13 -5.07 -8.13
N PRO A 32 -20.31 -5.35 -8.71
CA PRO A 32 -20.47 -5.51 -10.15
C PRO A 32 -20.29 -4.18 -10.91
N PRO A 33 -20.07 -4.24 -12.24
CA PRO A 33 -20.20 -3.07 -13.11
C PRO A 33 -21.56 -2.39 -12.91
N VAL A 34 -21.59 -1.05 -12.89
CA VAL A 34 -22.87 -0.33 -12.88
C VAL A 34 -23.60 -0.50 -14.23
N PRO A 35 -24.94 -0.39 -14.30
CA PRO A 35 -25.73 -0.80 -15.47
C PRO A 35 -25.36 -0.12 -16.80
N CYS A 36 -24.70 1.04 -16.77
CA CYS A 36 -24.27 1.78 -17.96
C CYS A 36 -22.85 1.43 -18.43
N ASN A 37 -22.17 0.47 -17.81
CA ASN A 37 -20.80 0.11 -18.13
C ASN A 37 -20.64 -1.37 -18.48
N ASP A 38 -19.93 -1.64 -19.57
CA ASP A 38 -19.42 -2.96 -19.88
C ASP A 38 -17.95 -3.06 -19.46
N ILE A 39 -17.59 -4.16 -18.80
CA ILE A 39 -16.21 -4.43 -18.37
C ILE A 39 -15.74 -5.74 -19.00
N LYS A 40 -14.60 -5.67 -19.70
CA LYS A 40 -13.93 -6.84 -20.27
C LYS A 40 -12.59 -7.04 -19.57
N LEU A 41 -12.43 -8.20 -18.94
CA LEU A 41 -11.14 -8.62 -18.40
C LEU A 41 -10.21 -9.07 -19.53
N VAL A 42 -8.92 -8.76 -19.40
CA VAL A 42 -7.89 -9.14 -20.35
C VAL A 42 -6.77 -9.82 -19.57
N ASP A 43 -6.39 -11.00 -20.03
CA ASP A 43 -5.29 -11.75 -19.43
C ASP A 43 -3.98 -10.97 -19.51
N VAL A 44 -3.20 -11.02 -18.44
CA VAL A 44 -1.83 -10.54 -18.37
C VAL A 44 -0.94 -11.74 -18.08
N ALA A 45 -0.76 -12.57 -19.12
CA ALA A 45 -0.02 -13.82 -19.05
C ALA A 45 1.40 -13.64 -18.49
N GLU A 46 2.07 -12.54 -18.83
CA GLU A 46 3.40 -12.20 -18.30
C GLU A 46 3.44 -12.13 -16.77
N MET A 47 2.32 -11.76 -16.14
CA MET A 47 2.16 -11.60 -14.68
C MET A 47 1.38 -12.77 -14.05
N ASN A 48 1.09 -13.83 -14.81
CA ASN A 48 0.22 -14.94 -14.40
C ASN A 48 -1.19 -14.51 -13.95
N TYR A 49 -1.68 -13.36 -14.41
CA TYR A 49 -3.07 -12.95 -14.20
C TYR A 49 -3.92 -13.43 -15.36
N PHE A 50 -4.78 -14.42 -15.10
CA PHE A 50 -5.73 -14.94 -16.07
C PHE A 50 -7.14 -14.71 -15.55
N ALA A 51 -8.03 -14.21 -16.41
CA ALA A 51 -9.46 -14.11 -16.18
C ALA A 51 -10.00 -15.44 -15.62
N ALA A 52 -9.66 -16.54 -16.30
CA ALA A 52 -10.04 -17.90 -15.94
C ALA A 52 -9.64 -18.38 -14.53
N ASN A 53 -8.69 -17.71 -13.85
CA ASN A 53 -8.33 -18.05 -12.46
C ASN A 53 -9.42 -17.64 -11.45
N GLY A 54 -10.46 -16.92 -11.87
CA GLY A 54 -11.56 -16.50 -11.00
C GLY A 54 -11.16 -15.46 -9.96
N GLU A 55 -9.98 -14.86 -10.08
CA GLU A 55 -9.53 -13.75 -9.25
C GLU A 55 -10.31 -12.47 -9.62
N GLY A 56 -11.55 -12.35 -9.13
CA GLY A 56 -12.44 -11.20 -9.39
C GLY A 56 -13.57 -11.45 -10.40
N GLU A 57 -13.87 -12.70 -10.73
CA GLU A 57 -14.95 -13.04 -11.70
C GLU A 57 -16.24 -13.53 -11.04
N ASN A 58 -16.32 -13.56 -9.70
CA ASN A 58 -17.50 -14.06 -8.97
C ASN A 58 -18.62 -13.01 -8.87
N GLY A 59 -18.97 -12.35 -9.98
CA GLY A 59 -20.03 -11.32 -10.03
C GLY A 59 -19.67 -9.99 -9.36
N THR A 60 -18.46 -9.87 -8.79
CA THR A 60 -17.93 -8.63 -8.21
C THR A 60 -16.49 -8.45 -8.62
N LEU A 61 -16.08 -7.20 -8.81
CA LEU A 61 -14.73 -6.85 -9.19
C LEU A 61 -13.88 -6.58 -7.96
N LYS A 62 -12.60 -6.94 -8.04
CA LYS A 62 -11.59 -6.61 -7.05
C LYS A 62 -10.47 -5.82 -7.70
N ILE A 63 -10.13 -4.69 -7.10
CA ILE A 63 -9.02 -3.85 -7.57
C ILE A 63 -7.74 -4.34 -6.91
N THR A 64 -6.79 -4.77 -7.74
CA THR A 64 -5.48 -5.26 -7.25
C THR A 64 -4.45 -4.14 -7.21
N ASP A 65 -4.09 -3.57 -8.38
CA ASP A 65 -3.14 -2.46 -8.50
C ASP A 65 -3.22 -1.87 -9.93
N ARG A 66 -2.49 -0.79 -10.19
CA ARG A 66 -2.29 -0.24 -11.53
C ARG A 66 -1.19 -1.02 -12.24
N LYS A 67 -1.43 -1.45 -13.48
CA LYS A 67 -0.42 -2.14 -14.33
C LYS A 67 0.93 -1.41 -14.37
N LYS A 68 0.93 -0.07 -14.36
CA LYS A 68 2.17 0.76 -14.39
C LYS A 68 2.93 0.78 -13.06
N ASN A 69 2.28 0.42 -11.96
CA ASN A 69 2.86 0.43 -10.61
C ASN A 69 3.32 -0.97 -10.18
N ILE A 70 2.80 -2.04 -10.80
CA ILE A 70 3.31 -3.39 -10.63
C ILE A 70 4.71 -3.49 -11.23
N PHE A 71 5.65 -4.07 -10.49
CA PHE A 71 7.02 -4.28 -10.95
C PHE A 71 7.48 -5.71 -10.69
N LYS A 72 8.46 -6.15 -11.49
CA LYS A 72 9.05 -7.48 -11.41
C LYS A 72 10.34 -7.42 -10.59
N MET A 73 10.45 -8.30 -9.61
CA MET A 73 11.65 -8.47 -8.79
C MET A 73 12.70 -9.32 -9.50
N ALA A 74 13.95 -9.28 -9.02
CA ALA A 74 15.05 -10.06 -9.59
C ALA A 74 14.75 -11.58 -9.61
N GLN A 75 13.90 -12.07 -8.71
CA GLN A 75 13.48 -13.47 -8.61
C GLN A 75 12.46 -13.88 -9.67
N GLY A 76 11.90 -12.93 -10.42
CA GLY A 76 10.86 -13.18 -11.40
C GLY A 76 9.43 -12.97 -10.91
N GLU A 77 9.23 -12.74 -9.61
CA GLU A 77 7.93 -12.47 -9.00
C GLU A 77 7.46 -11.03 -9.29
N TYR A 78 6.15 -10.87 -9.47
CA TYR A 78 5.52 -9.55 -9.63
C TYR A 78 4.98 -9.06 -8.29
N ILE A 79 5.18 -7.78 -8.04
CA ILE A 79 4.80 -7.12 -6.80
C ILE A 79 3.79 -6.02 -7.10
N ALA A 80 2.66 -6.08 -6.40
CA ALA A 80 1.65 -5.03 -6.35
C ALA A 80 1.87 -4.17 -5.09
N PRO A 81 2.64 -3.06 -5.18
CA PRO A 81 2.98 -2.28 -4.01
C PRO A 81 1.77 -1.59 -3.37
N GLU A 82 0.74 -1.19 -4.11
CA GLU A 82 -0.43 -0.51 -3.54
C GLU A 82 -1.19 -1.46 -2.60
N ARG A 83 -1.26 -2.75 -2.96
CA ARG A 83 -1.85 -3.78 -2.09
C ARG A 83 -1.09 -3.90 -0.76
N ILE A 84 0.24 -3.91 -0.82
CA ILE A 84 1.10 -4.03 0.36
C ILE A 84 0.96 -2.77 1.24
N GLU A 85 1.03 -1.59 0.61
CA GLU A 85 0.83 -0.28 1.27
C GLU A 85 -0.52 -0.22 1.99
N MET A 86 -1.60 -0.64 1.32
CA MET A 86 -2.95 -0.67 1.91
C MET A 86 -3.04 -1.57 3.14
N ILE A 87 -2.37 -2.72 3.15
CA ILE A 87 -2.36 -3.64 4.29
C ILE A 87 -1.57 -3.03 5.46
N TYR A 88 -0.39 -2.48 5.18
CA TYR A 88 0.46 -1.87 6.21
C TYR A 88 -0.15 -0.60 6.79
N ASN A 89 -0.93 0.16 6.01
CA ASN A 89 -1.64 1.34 6.49
C ASN A 89 -2.79 1.03 7.47
N ARG A 90 -3.08 -0.25 7.75
CA ARG A 90 -4.00 -0.67 8.82
C ARG A 90 -3.35 -0.61 10.21
N SER A 91 -2.04 -0.44 10.28
CA SER A 91 -1.29 -0.31 11.53
C SER A 91 -1.60 1.04 12.18
N GLU A 92 -2.03 1.03 13.44
CA GLU A 92 -2.40 2.23 14.23
C GLU A 92 -1.34 3.37 14.17
N PRO A 93 -0.01 3.11 14.29
CA PRO A 93 1.00 4.16 14.26
C PRO A 93 1.36 4.66 12.86
N VAL A 94 0.78 4.13 11.77
CA VAL A 94 1.15 4.46 10.39
C VAL A 94 0.12 5.41 9.78
N ALA A 95 0.56 6.62 9.40
CA ALA A 95 -0.28 7.57 8.67
C ALA A 95 -0.19 7.37 7.15
N GLN A 96 1.03 7.20 6.64
CA GLN A 96 1.27 6.98 5.21
C GLN A 96 2.46 6.05 5.02
N ILE A 97 2.44 5.28 3.93
CA ILE A 97 3.53 4.36 3.59
C ILE A 97 3.77 4.35 2.08
N PHE A 98 5.04 4.27 1.71
CA PHE A 98 5.49 4.10 0.34
C PHE A 98 6.44 2.91 0.26
N VAL A 99 6.01 1.87 -0.44
CA VAL A 99 6.80 0.65 -0.69
C VAL A 99 7.55 0.81 -2.00
N HIS A 100 8.85 0.50 -1.96
CA HIS A 100 9.71 0.52 -3.13
C HIS A 100 10.37 -0.84 -3.32
N GLY A 101 10.41 -1.27 -4.57
CA GLY A 101 11.23 -2.38 -5.03
C GLY A 101 12.01 -1.96 -6.27
N ASP A 102 13.20 -2.52 -6.40
CA ASP A 102 14.05 -2.39 -7.58
C ASP A 102 14.17 -3.78 -8.24
N SER A 103 14.09 -3.83 -9.57
CA SER A 103 14.19 -5.08 -10.33
C SER A 103 15.54 -5.77 -10.19
N LEU A 104 16.58 -5.04 -9.76
CA LEU A 104 17.91 -5.57 -9.48
C LEU A 104 18.07 -6.08 -8.04
N LYS A 105 17.07 -5.86 -7.18
CA LYS A 105 17.11 -6.21 -5.76
C LYS A 105 16.15 -7.36 -5.44
N ALA A 106 16.48 -8.11 -4.39
CA ALA A 106 15.73 -9.29 -3.96
C ALA A 106 14.66 -9.00 -2.89
N CYS A 107 14.51 -7.73 -2.53
CA CYS A 107 13.77 -7.31 -1.36
C CYS A 107 13.10 -5.95 -1.58
N LEU A 108 11.99 -5.78 -0.87
CA LEU A 108 11.27 -4.52 -0.80
C LEU A 108 11.74 -3.70 0.40
N VAL A 109 11.73 -2.39 0.24
CA VAL A 109 11.99 -1.41 1.30
C VAL A 109 10.81 -0.45 1.37
N ALA A 110 10.60 0.20 2.52
CA ALA A 110 9.51 1.17 2.64
C ALA A 110 9.90 2.45 3.38
N ILE A 111 9.25 3.54 2.99
CA ILE A 111 9.24 4.80 3.73
C ILE A 111 7.91 4.87 4.48
N VAL A 112 7.98 5.04 5.80
CA VAL A 112 6.81 5.09 6.67
C VAL A 112 6.73 6.47 7.31
N VAL A 113 5.59 7.12 7.16
CA VAL A 113 5.25 8.35 7.90
C VAL A 113 4.39 7.92 9.09
N PRO A 114 4.90 8.04 10.33
CA PRO A 114 4.12 7.71 11.49
C PRO A 114 3.09 8.80 11.79
N ASP A 115 1.96 8.40 12.35
CA ASP A 115 0.90 9.31 12.78
C ASP A 115 1.30 10.01 14.09
N SER A 116 1.42 11.33 14.09
CA SER A 116 1.85 12.10 15.27
C SER A 116 0.87 12.05 16.43
N GLU A 117 -0.41 11.76 16.18
CA GLU A 117 -1.46 11.72 17.19
C GLU A 117 -1.53 10.34 17.85
N THR A 118 -1.45 9.25 17.07
CA THR A 118 -1.59 7.89 17.61
C THR A 118 -0.26 7.29 18.07
N LEU A 119 0.86 7.70 17.49
CA LEU A 119 2.18 7.16 17.81
C LEU A 119 2.53 7.27 19.30
N PRO A 120 2.33 8.40 20.01
CA PRO A 120 2.71 8.54 21.42
C PRO A 120 1.98 7.56 22.34
N ASP A 121 0.71 7.28 22.09
CA ASP A 121 -0.05 6.34 22.91
C ASP A 121 0.26 4.90 22.53
N TRP A 122 0.54 4.64 21.25
CA TRP A 122 0.96 3.33 20.78
C TRP A 122 2.32 2.89 21.35
N ILE A 123 3.31 3.80 21.41
CA ILE A 123 4.62 3.49 22.00
C ILE A 123 4.53 3.27 23.52
N LYS A 124 3.65 4.01 24.23
CA LYS A 124 3.37 3.77 25.66
C LYS A 124 2.78 2.38 25.88
N LYS A 125 1.81 1.95 25.05
CA LYS A 125 1.25 0.58 25.10
C LYS A 125 2.33 -0.49 24.90
N LYS A 126 3.38 -0.19 24.13
CA LYS A 126 4.53 -1.06 23.89
C LYS A 126 5.65 -0.95 24.95
N GLY A 127 5.53 -0.04 25.91
CA GLY A 127 6.54 0.21 26.94
C GLY A 127 7.81 0.90 26.44
N ILE A 128 7.73 1.61 25.30
CA ILE A 128 8.87 2.36 24.75
C ILE A 128 8.81 3.79 25.28
N GLU A 129 9.77 4.16 26.11
CA GLU A 129 9.92 5.53 26.61
C GLU A 129 10.76 6.37 25.63
N GLY A 130 10.29 7.58 25.33
CA GLY A 130 11.04 8.51 24.51
C GLY A 130 10.38 9.89 24.44
N PRO A 131 11.17 10.97 24.28
CA PRO A 131 10.61 12.30 24.07
C PRO A 131 9.79 12.32 22.76
N PRO A 132 8.66 13.05 22.70
CA PRO A 132 7.86 13.18 21.48
C PRO A 132 8.68 13.69 20.28
N THR A 133 9.69 14.51 20.56
CA THR A 133 10.64 15.02 19.58
C THR A 133 11.66 13.95 19.19
N GLY A 134 11.63 13.54 17.92
CA GLY A 134 12.66 12.66 17.35
C GLY A 134 12.35 11.17 17.42
N LEU A 135 11.10 10.77 17.70
CA LEU A 135 10.66 9.35 17.66
C LEU A 135 11.01 8.66 16.34
N CYS A 136 11.00 9.38 15.22
CA CYS A 136 11.41 8.86 13.91
C CYS A 136 12.89 8.41 13.85
N LYS A 137 13.76 8.92 14.73
CA LYS A 137 15.18 8.53 14.79
C LYS A 137 15.43 7.35 15.75
N ASN A 138 14.44 6.99 16.57
CA ASN A 138 14.59 5.91 17.54
C ASN A 138 14.50 4.54 16.85
N GLN A 139 15.56 3.73 16.99
CA GLN A 139 15.62 2.38 16.41
C GLN A 139 14.59 1.42 17.02
N ASP A 140 14.21 1.62 18.28
CA ASP A 140 13.20 0.79 18.95
C ASP A 140 11.80 1.07 18.38
N VAL A 141 11.49 2.34 18.10
CA VAL A 141 10.24 2.73 17.43
C VAL A 141 10.20 2.19 16.01
N LYS A 142 11.29 2.35 15.25
CA LYS A 142 11.42 1.75 13.92
C LYS A 142 11.18 0.25 13.94
N ARG A 143 11.83 -0.48 14.84
CA ARG A 143 11.70 -1.93 14.97
C ARG A 143 10.27 -2.33 15.35
N ALA A 144 9.66 -1.65 16.32
CA ALA A 144 8.30 -1.94 16.75
C ALA A 144 7.28 -1.74 15.62
N ILE A 145 7.38 -0.63 14.86
CA ILE A 145 6.50 -0.37 13.71
C ILE A 145 6.73 -1.44 12.63
N GLN A 146 7.99 -1.77 12.34
CA GLN A 146 8.34 -2.80 11.36
C GLN A 146 7.74 -4.17 11.75
N GLU A 147 7.85 -4.57 13.01
CA GLU A 147 7.27 -5.83 13.49
C GLU A 147 5.74 -5.86 13.34
N ASP A 148 5.05 -4.74 13.61
CA ASP A 148 3.60 -4.67 13.52
C ASP A 148 3.09 -4.72 12.08
N ILE A 149 3.69 -3.95 11.15
CA ILE A 149 3.31 -4.00 9.73
C ILE A 149 3.59 -5.40 9.14
N LEU A 150 4.71 -6.03 9.52
CA LEU A 150 5.04 -7.39 9.06
C LEU A 150 4.06 -8.42 9.61
N ARG A 151 3.60 -8.26 10.85
CA ARG A 151 2.54 -9.09 11.45
C ARG A 151 1.25 -8.96 10.64
N LEU A 152 0.79 -7.74 10.38
CA LEU A 152 -0.40 -7.49 9.55
C LEU A 152 -0.26 -8.06 8.15
N GLY A 153 0.93 -7.94 7.55
CA GLY A 153 1.23 -8.55 6.26
C GLY A 153 1.04 -10.07 6.27
N ARG A 154 1.52 -10.76 7.32
CA ARG A 154 1.38 -12.22 7.44
C ARG A 154 -0.08 -12.62 7.64
N GLU A 155 -0.81 -11.90 8.48
CA GLU A 155 -2.24 -12.11 8.72
C GLU A 155 -3.08 -11.89 7.46
N ALA A 156 -2.69 -10.94 6.60
CA ALA A 156 -3.33 -10.66 5.32
C ALA A 156 -2.88 -11.61 4.18
N GLY A 157 -2.01 -12.58 4.48
CA GLY A 157 -1.52 -13.57 3.51
C GLY A 157 -0.45 -13.07 2.54
N LEU A 158 0.28 -11.99 2.87
CA LEU A 158 1.44 -11.55 2.08
C LEU A 158 2.55 -12.60 2.14
N LYS A 159 3.08 -12.95 0.96
CA LYS A 159 4.20 -13.88 0.82
C LYS A 159 5.49 -13.27 1.35
N SER A 160 6.48 -14.10 1.65
CA SER A 160 7.76 -13.63 2.21
C SER A 160 8.51 -12.62 1.33
N PHE A 161 8.31 -12.66 0.00
CA PHE A 161 8.90 -11.71 -0.94
C PHE A 161 8.09 -10.42 -1.11
N GLU A 162 6.82 -10.40 -0.70
CA GLU A 162 5.97 -9.19 -0.65
C GLU A 162 6.19 -8.40 0.65
N GLN A 163 6.90 -8.98 1.61
CA GLN A 163 7.17 -8.37 2.90
C GLN A 163 8.43 -7.48 2.84
N VAL A 164 8.33 -6.25 3.36
CA VAL A 164 9.45 -5.31 3.38
C VAL A 164 10.57 -5.81 4.30
N LYS A 165 11.83 -5.68 3.86
CA LYS A 165 13.00 -6.10 4.62
C LYS A 165 13.50 -5.02 5.57
N ASP A 166 13.38 -3.76 5.19
CA ASP A 166 13.73 -2.63 6.04
C ASP A 166 12.80 -1.44 5.77
N ILE A 167 12.69 -0.57 6.77
CA ILE A 167 11.90 0.66 6.69
C ILE A 167 12.70 1.89 7.12
N THR A 168 12.31 3.05 6.62
CA THR A 168 12.79 4.36 7.11
C THR A 168 11.60 5.18 7.59
N LEU A 169 11.68 5.70 8.81
CA LEU A 169 10.66 6.61 9.35
C LEU A 169 10.91 8.03 8.85
N HIS A 170 9.87 8.68 8.35
CA HIS A 170 9.91 10.04 7.84
C HIS A 170 8.88 10.92 8.56
N PRO A 171 9.26 12.07 9.14
CA PRO A 171 8.34 12.86 9.97
C PRO A 171 7.34 13.72 9.17
N GLU A 172 7.57 13.97 7.89
CA GLU A 172 6.74 14.84 7.07
C GLU A 172 5.73 14.02 6.26
N MET A 173 4.46 14.42 6.27
CA MET A 173 3.42 13.80 5.44
C MET A 173 3.66 14.06 3.95
N PHE A 174 3.34 13.08 3.11
CA PHE A 174 3.24 13.28 1.67
C PHE A 174 2.04 14.17 1.39
N SER A 175 2.26 15.26 0.66
CA SER A 175 1.25 16.26 0.38
C SER A 175 1.27 16.69 -1.08
N ILE A 176 0.27 17.47 -1.48
CA ILE A 176 0.28 18.12 -2.79
C ILE A 176 1.32 19.25 -2.80
N GLN A 177 1.49 19.93 -1.66
CA GLN A 177 2.39 21.07 -1.47
C GLN A 177 3.86 20.68 -1.64
N ASN A 178 4.29 19.54 -1.08
CA ASN A 178 5.65 19.02 -1.29
C ASN A 178 5.80 18.23 -2.60
N GLY A 179 4.76 18.21 -3.44
CA GLY A 179 4.79 17.61 -4.77
C GLY A 179 4.79 16.08 -4.78
N LEU A 180 4.67 15.42 -3.63
CA LEU A 180 4.72 13.96 -3.49
C LEU A 180 3.38 13.29 -3.79
N LEU A 181 2.27 14.04 -3.71
CA LEU A 181 0.94 13.58 -4.11
C LEU A 181 0.45 14.27 -5.40
N THR A 182 -0.42 13.57 -6.11
CA THR A 182 -1.28 14.15 -7.16
C THR A 182 -2.42 14.97 -6.54
N PRO A 183 -3.09 15.84 -7.31
CA PRO A 183 -4.28 16.56 -6.82
C PRO A 183 -5.41 15.65 -6.29
N THR A 184 -5.43 14.38 -6.73
CA THR A 184 -6.37 13.35 -6.25
C THR A 184 -5.81 12.53 -5.09
N LEU A 185 -4.80 13.06 -4.39
CA LEU A 185 -4.14 12.46 -3.21
C LEU A 185 -3.44 11.12 -3.45
N LYS A 186 -3.21 10.74 -4.71
CA LYS A 186 -2.44 9.54 -5.05
C LYS A 186 -0.95 9.81 -5.05
N SER A 187 -0.18 8.87 -4.50
CA SER A 187 1.29 8.89 -4.45
C SER A 187 1.92 9.02 -5.84
N LYS A 188 2.75 10.04 -6.05
CA LYS A 188 3.59 10.19 -7.25
C LYS A 188 4.85 9.35 -7.09
N ARG A 189 4.77 8.06 -7.40
CA ARG A 189 5.84 7.08 -7.15
C ARG A 189 7.21 7.48 -7.72
N VAL A 190 7.24 8.12 -8.91
CA VAL A 190 8.49 8.61 -9.53
C VAL A 190 9.13 9.73 -8.70
N GLU A 191 8.33 10.70 -8.25
CA GLU A 191 8.81 11.81 -7.42
C GLU A 191 9.17 11.35 -6.01
N LEU A 192 8.38 10.45 -5.41
CA LEU A 192 8.70 9.81 -4.12
C LEU A 192 10.03 9.06 -4.18
N ARG A 193 10.26 8.25 -5.22
CA ARG A 193 11.53 7.56 -5.44
C ARG A 193 12.68 8.54 -5.58
N ARG A 194 12.48 9.65 -6.31
CA ARG A 194 13.51 10.68 -6.50
C ARG A 194 13.82 11.39 -5.18
N TYR A 195 12.80 11.75 -4.40
CA TYR A 195 12.93 12.46 -3.13
C TYR A 195 13.61 11.59 -2.07
N PHE A 196 13.19 10.32 -1.94
CA PHE A 196 13.73 9.38 -0.96
C PHE A 196 14.90 8.53 -1.46
N ARG A 197 15.50 8.89 -2.60
CA ARG A 197 16.56 8.10 -3.24
C ARG A 197 17.69 7.75 -2.27
N LYS A 198 18.16 8.75 -1.51
CA LYS A 198 19.26 8.56 -0.56
C LYS A 198 18.92 7.54 0.53
N GLN A 199 17.72 7.65 1.12
CA GLN A 199 17.25 6.76 2.17
C GLN A 199 17.03 5.34 1.64
N ILE A 200 16.49 5.22 0.42
CA ILE A 200 16.31 3.93 -0.28
C ILE A 200 17.67 3.26 -0.54
N ASP A 201 18.63 4.01 -1.09
CA ASP A 201 19.97 3.51 -1.38
C ASP A 201 20.68 3.07 -0.08
N GLU A 202 20.53 3.83 1.01
CA GLU A 202 21.06 3.48 2.34
C GLU A 202 20.43 2.20 2.92
N MET A 203 19.12 1.97 2.72
CA MET A 203 18.47 0.72 3.13
C MET A 203 19.02 -0.47 2.33
N TYR A 204 19.13 -0.32 1.00
CA TYR A 204 19.67 -1.38 0.15
C TYR A 204 21.17 -1.65 0.34
N ALA A 205 21.95 -0.68 0.83
CA ALA A 205 23.37 -0.86 1.12
C ALA A 205 23.62 -1.63 2.43
N LYS A 206 22.63 -1.71 3.33
CA LYS A 206 22.70 -2.45 4.60
C LYS A 206 22.28 -3.92 4.46
N MET A 207 21.84 -4.32 3.26
CA MET A 207 21.34 -5.66 2.92
C MET A 207 22.34 -6.40 2.05
#